data_AF-A0A661UHT7-F1
#
_entry.id   AF-A0A661UHT7-F1
#
_cell.length_a   1.000
_cell.length_b   1.000
_cell.length_c   1.000
_cell.angle_alpha   90.00
_cell.angle_beta   90.00
_cell.angle_gamma   90.00
#
_symmetry.space_group_name_H-M   'P 1'
#
loop_
_entity.id
_entity.type
_entity.pdbx_description
1 polymer ?
#
loop_
_entity_poly.entity_id
_entity_poly.type
_entity_poly.pdbx_seq_one_letter_code
_entity_poly.pdbx_strand_id
1 'polypeptide(L)'
;REKIIEATLDQKFTGESAAVFVWSVIPYRSEWRYSIAAHKTMLLDAGHVCQNLYLACEAIKAGTCAIAAYDQKKMDELLRLDGQDEFVVYLAPVGKV
;
A
#
# COMPACT_ATOMS: atom_id res chain seq x y z
N ARG A 1 3.64 -10.97 -11.41
CA ARG A 1 2.22 -11.31 -11.21
C ARG A 1 2.03 -12.31 -10.05
N GLU A 2 2.62 -13.49 -10.08
CA GLU A 2 2.40 -14.52 -9.03
C GLU A 2 2.84 -14.08 -7.63
N LYS A 3 4.02 -13.45 -7.50
CA LYS A 3 4.53 -12.96 -6.20
C LYS A 3 3.59 -11.99 -5.49
N ILE A 4 2.95 -11.07 -6.23
CA ILE A 4 2.02 -10.10 -5.61
C ILE A 4 0.71 -10.76 -5.21
N ILE A 5 0.23 -11.76 -5.97
CA ILE A 5 -0.95 -12.55 -5.61
C ILE A 5 -0.69 -13.32 -4.32
N GLU A 6 0.46 -13.99 -4.22
CA GLU A 6 0.87 -14.73 -3.03
C GLU A 6 1.03 -13.81 -1.81
N ALA A 7 1.68 -12.66 -1.98
CA ALA A 7 1.86 -11.68 -0.91
C ALA A 7 0.53 -11.03 -0.46
N THR A 8 -0.50 -11.03 -1.31
CA THR A 8 -1.83 -10.48 -1.00
C THR A 8 -2.84 -11.56 -0.65
N LEU A 9 -2.39 -12.70 -0.09
CA LEU A 9 -3.27 -13.77 0.40
C LEU A 9 -4.20 -14.32 -0.70
N ASP A 10 -3.63 -14.57 -1.88
CA ASP A 10 -4.31 -15.12 -3.05
C ASP A 10 -5.42 -14.25 -3.65
N GLN A 11 -5.40 -12.95 -3.36
CA GLN A 11 -6.26 -11.95 -4.00
C GLN A 11 -5.88 -11.76 -5.48
N LYS A 12 -6.36 -12.65 -6.36
CA LYS A 12 -5.98 -12.73 -7.80
C LYS A 12 -6.05 -11.41 -8.56
N PHE A 13 -6.99 -10.54 -8.20
CA PHE A 13 -7.19 -9.24 -8.85
C PHE A 13 -5.97 -8.31 -8.71
N THR A 14 -5.10 -8.51 -7.70
CA THR A 14 -3.85 -7.74 -7.56
C THR A 14 -2.89 -8.03 -8.70
N GLY A 15 -2.79 -9.29 -9.11
CA GLY A 15 -1.96 -9.70 -10.23
C GLY A 15 -2.56 -9.41 -11.61
N GLU A 16 -3.88 -9.24 -11.69
CA GLU A 16 -4.62 -8.90 -12.93
C GLU A 16 -4.68 -7.39 -13.19
N SER A 17 -4.42 -6.60 -12.15
CA SER A 17 -4.36 -5.15 -12.25
C SER A 17 -3.25 -4.68 -13.20
N ALA A 18 -3.42 -3.47 -13.75
CA ALA A 18 -2.43 -2.84 -14.61
C ALA A 18 -1.22 -2.33 -13.81
N ALA A 19 -1.46 -1.85 -12.59
CA ALA A 19 -0.44 -1.41 -11.66
C ALA A 19 -0.89 -1.64 -10.21
N VAL A 20 0.05 -1.87 -9.30
CA VAL A 20 -0.22 -1.94 -7.86
C VAL A 20 0.54 -0.80 -7.18
N PHE A 21 -0.19 0.12 -6.57
CA PHE A 21 0.40 1.15 -5.72
C PHE A 21 0.59 0.57 -4.33
N VAL A 22 1.78 0.77 -3.75
CA VAL A 22 2.12 0.30 -2.41
C VAL A 22 2.68 1.47 -1.63
N TRP A 23 2.15 1.68 -0.42
CA TRP A 23 2.64 2.68 0.51
C TRP A 23 3.47 2.00 1.59
N SER A 24 4.75 2.35 1.64
CA SER A 24 5.62 2.10 2.78
C SER A 24 5.70 3.32 3.68
N VAL A 25 6.16 3.11 4.92
CA VAL A 25 6.49 4.19 5.85
C VAL A 25 7.93 4.02 6.31
N ILE A 26 8.60 5.15 6.54
CA ILE A 26 9.84 5.23 7.32
C ILE A 26 9.47 5.90 8.64
N PRO A 27 9.23 5.15 9.73
CA PRO A 27 8.66 5.68 10.96
C PRO A 27 9.42 6.88 11.52
N TYR A 28 10.75 6.83 11.45
CA TYR A 28 11.63 7.91 11.92
C TYR A 28 11.27 9.29 11.33
N ARG A 29 10.78 9.36 10.08
CA ARG A 29 10.39 10.63 9.43
C ARG A 29 9.24 11.35 10.15
N SER A 30 8.43 10.63 10.91
CA SER A 30 7.32 11.19 11.71
C SER A 30 7.58 11.10 13.21
N GLU A 31 8.23 10.05 13.69
CA GLU A 31 8.50 9.81 15.11
C GLU A 31 9.36 10.89 15.75
N TRP A 32 10.35 11.42 15.03
CA TRP A 32 11.21 12.51 15.54
C TRP A 32 10.39 13.74 15.96
N ARG A 33 9.24 13.97 15.31
CA ARG A 33 8.37 15.13 15.53
C ARG A 33 7.19 14.83 16.43
N TYR A 34 6.55 13.68 16.23
CA TYR A 34 5.23 13.36 16.79
C TYR A 34 5.27 12.25 17.85
N SER A 35 6.42 11.59 18.06
CA SER A 35 6.59 10.50 19.02
C SER A 35 5.45 9.47 18.90
N ILE A 36 4.74 9.18 20.00
CA ILE A 36 3.63 8.20 20.05
C ILE A 36 2.47 8.49 19.08
N ALA A 37 2.31 9.74 18.63
CA ALA A 37 1.25 10.12 17.70
C ALA A 37 1.62 9.84 16.23
N ALA A 38 2.90 9.55 15.95
CA ALA A 38 3.41 9.37 14.59
C ALA A 38 2.69 8.25 13.83
N HIS A 39 2.38 7.12 14.48
CA HIS A 39 1.68 6.02 13.81
C HIS A 39 0.32 6.46 13.26
N LYS A 40 -0.44 7.24 14.05
CA LYS A 40 -1.74 7.74 13.61
C LYS A 40 -1.58 8.68 12.42
N THR A 41 -0.64 9.62 12.47
CA THR A 41 -0.46 10.61 11.40
C THR A 41 0.00 9.94 10.11
N MET A 42 0.97 9.02 10.18
CA MET A 42 1.47 8.29 9.00
C MET A 42 0.37 7.47 8.30
N LEU A 43 -0.46 6.78 9.07
CA LEU A 43 -1.54 5.96 8.50
C LEU A 43 -2.68 6.83 7.94
N LEU A 44 -2.96 7.99 8.54
CA LEU A 44 -3.90 8.97 7.98
C LEU A 44 -3.39 9.53 6.65
N ASP A 45 -2.10 9.84 6.55
CA ASP A 45 -1.48 10.33 5.32
C ASP A 45 -1.56 9.27 4.20
N ALA A 46 -1.24 8.01 4.50
CA ALA A 46 -1.40 6.91 3.54
C ALA A 46 -2.86 6.76 3.08
N GLY A 47 -3.82 6.88 3.99
CA GLY A 47 -5.25 6.87 3.69
C GLY A 47 -5.69 8.01 2.79
N HIS A 48 -5.24 9.25 3.07
CA HIS A 48 -5.53 10.41 2.22
C HIS A 48 -4.97 10.25 0.81
N VAL A 49 -3.73 9.77 0.67
CA VAL A 49 -3.12 9.55 -0.64
C VAL A 49 -3.85 8.44 -1.40
N CYS A 50 -4.26 7.36 -0.73
CA CYS A 50 -5.04 6.30 -1.35
C CYS A 50 -6.43 6.80 -1.80
N GLN A 51 -7.11 7.62 -1.01
CA GLN A 51 -8.39 8.19 -1.43
C GLN A 51 -8.23 9.10 -2.65
N ASN A 52 -7.13 9.86 -2.75
CA ASN A 52 -6.82 10.60 -3.96
C ASN A 52 -6.59 9.67 -5.17
N LEU A 53 -6.00 8.49 -4.97
CA LEU A 53 -5.88 7.46 -6.02
C LEU A 53 -7.26 6.96 -6.47
N TYR A 54 -8.19 6.72 -5.54
CA TYR A 54 -9.57 6.35 -5.87
C TYR A 54 -10.24 7.38 -6.79
N LEU A 55 -10.16 8.66 -6.42
CA LEU A 55 -10.73 9.75 -7.21
C LEU A 55 -10.05 9.89 -8.58
N ALA A 56 -8.73 9.72 -8.64
CA ALA A 56 -7.98 9.77 -9.90
C ALA A 56 -8.35 8.60 -10.83
N CYS A 57 -8.50 7.39 -10.29
CA CYS A 57 -8.97 6.22 -11.02
C CYS A 57 -10.38 6.46 -11.58
N GLU A 58 -11.30 6.94 -10.75
CA GLU A 58 -12.68 7.23 -11.18
C GLU A 58 -12.72 8.25 -12.32
N ALA A 59 -11.92 9.32 -12.23
CA ALA A 59 -11.84 10.36 -13.26
C ALA A 59 -11.42 9.82 -14.65
N ILE A 60 -10.63 8.74 -14.68
CA ILE A 60 -10.17 8.11 -15.93
C ILE A 60 -10.94 6.81 -16.27
N LYS A 61 -12.05 6.52 -15.57
CA LYS A 61 -12.84 5.27 -15.71
C LYS A 61 -12.01 3.99 -15.45
N ALA A 62 -11.04 4.09 -14.56
CA ALA A 62 -10.36 2.95 -13.96
C ALA A 62 -10.99 2.61 -12.60
N GLY A 63 -10.62 1.44 -12.07
CA GLY A 63 -11.01 0.98 -10.75
C GLY A 63 -9.80 0.76 -9.88
N THR A 64 -9.99 0.89 -8.58
CA THR A 64 -8.98 0.51 -7.58
C THR A 64 -9.64 -0.08 -6.35
N CYS A 65 -8.92 -0.94 -5.66
CA CYS A 65 -9.37 -1.58 -4.43
C CYS A 65 -8.23 -1.53 -3.41
N ALA A 66 -8.42 -0.79 -2.34
CA ALA A 66 -7.51 -0.76 -1.20
C ALA A 66 -7.45 -2.12 -0.50
N ILE A 67 -6.24 -2.54 -0.15
CA ILE A 67 -5.97 -3.79 0.53
C ILE A 67 -5.09 -3.51 1.75
N ALA A 68 -5.62 -3.87 2.92
CA ALA A 68 -4.85 -3.97 4.16
C ALA A 68 -4.47 -5.42 4.49
N ALA A 69 -5.11 -6.40 3.85
CA ALA A 69 -4.85 -7.82 4.09
C ALA A 69 -3.75 -8.32 3.14
N TYR A 70 -2.53 -8.46 3.67
CA TYR A 70 -1.37 -9.00 2.98
C TYR A 70 -0.40 -9.65 3.99
N ASP A 71 0.51 -10.49 3.50
CA ASP A 71 1.63 -11.00 4.29
C ASP A 71 2.72 -9.93 4.35
N GLN A 72 2.94 -9.38 5.55
CA GLN A 72 3.90 -8.29 5.77
C GLN A 72 5.30 -8.64 5.25
N LYS A 73 5.81 -9.82 5.63
CA LYS A 73 7.16 -10.24 5.28
C LYS A 73 7.31 -10.41 3.76
N LYS A 74 6.33 -11.04 3.10
CA LYS A 74 6.38 -11.22 1.64
C LYS A 74 6.29 -9.89 0.90
N MET A 75 5.49 -8.94 1.39
CA MET A 75 5.38 -7.60 0.78
C MET A 75 6.66 -6.79 0.93
N ASP A 76 7.27 -6.79 2.12
CA ASP A 76 8.53 -6.10 2.37
C ASP A 76 9.66 -6.72 1.52
N GLU A 77 9.76 -8.05 1.47
CA GLU A 77 10.74 -8.76 0.61
C GLU A 77 10.52 -8.46 -0.88
N LEU A 78 9.27 -8.40 -1.34
CA LEU A 78 8.92 -8.09 -2.74
C LEU A 78 9.44 -6.71 -3.15
N LEU A 79 9.40 -5.74 -2.24
CA LEU A 79 9.85 -4.37 -2.46
C LEU A 79 11.29 -4.11 -1.98
N ARG A 80 11.96 -5.13 -1.44
CA ARG A 80 13.33 -5.06 -0.87
C ARG A 80 13.45 -4.07 0.29
N LEU A 81 12.41 -3.99 1.10
CA LEU A 81 12.39 -3.24 2.36
C LEU A 81 12.96 -4.10 3.48
N ASP A 82 13.53 -3.48 4.50
CA ASP A 82 14.13 -4.18 5.64
C ASP A 82 13.10 -4.68 6.68
N GLY A 83 11.87 -4.15 6.65
CA GLY A 83 10.80 -4.56 7.56
C GLY A 83 10.93 -3.99 8.98
N GLN A 84 11.86 -3.06 9.20
CA GLN A 84 12.20 -2.45 10.50
C GLN A 84 12.16 -0.92 10.41
N ASP A 85 13.04 -0.33 9.61
CA ASP A 85 13.19 1.10 9.35
C ASP A 85 12.29 1.55 8.18
N GLU A 86 12.01 0.66 7.23
CA GLU A 86 10.99 0.86 6.19
C GLU A 86 10.16 -0.41 5.98
N PHE A 87 8.83 -0.25 5.94
CA PHE A 87 7.91 -1.38 5.72
C PHE A 87 6.59 -0.93 5.09
N VAL A 88 5.93 -1.86 4.40
CA VAL A 88 4.61 -1.66 3.77
C VAL A 88 3.53 -1.51 4.84
N VAL A 89 2.63 -0.54 4.64
CA VAL A 89 1.43 -0.33 5.50
C VAL A 89 0.12 -0.43 4.73
N TYR A 90 0.15 -0.32 3.40
CA TYR A 90 -1.06 -0.27 2.58
C TYR A 90 -0.75 -0.53 1.11
N LEU A 91 -1.71 -1.03 0.34
CA LEU A 91 -1.59 -1.12 -1.12
C LEU A 91 -2.95 -1.00 -1.81
N ALA A 92 -2.94 -0.71 -3.11
CA ALA A 92 -4.13 -0.63 -3.94
C ALA A 92 -3.78 -0.99 -5.41
N PRO A 93 -4.25 -2.14 -5.94
CA PRO A 93 -4.26 -2.40 -7.38
C PRO A 93 -5.13 -1.39 -8.13
N VAL A 94 -4.70 -1.02 -9.34
CA VAL A 94 -5.39 -0.16 -10.30
C VAL A 94 -5.53 -0.91 -11.61
N GLY A 95 -6.75 -0.95 -12.15
CA GLY A 95 -7.03 -1.65 -13.39
C GLY A 95 -8.24 -1.08 -14.11
N LYS A 96 -8.50 -1.59 -15.32
CA LYS A 96 -9.74 -1.29 -16.04
C LYS A 96 -10.90 -2.03 -15.36
N VAL A 97 -12.03 -1.34 -15.22
CA VAL A 97 -13.32 -1.93 -14.78
C VAL A 97 -14.04 -2.58 -15.96
#